data_AF-A0A0G1F8P6-F1
#
_entry.id   AF-A0A0G1F8P6-F1
#
_cell.length_a   1.000
_cell.length_b   1.000
_cell.length_c   1.000
_cell.angle_alpha   90.00
_cell.angle_beta   90.00
_cell.angle_gamma   90.00
#
_symmetry.space_group_name_H-M   'P 1'
#
loop_
_entity.id
_entity.type
_entity.pdbx_description
1 polymer ?
#
loop_
_entity_poly.entity_id
_entity_poly.type
_entity_poly.pdbx_seq_one_letter_code
_entity_poly.pdbx_strand_id
1 'polypeptide(L)'
;MREYLKESKTPFHVYNRGTEKRLIFTDYAEYCRFLFLMWVCRIGRPEGHISDRNDVIEAAEAILSGIDPNSKLYSKEAEEPLVDFVSWNLEPNHFHFLLVSTVEGGIAKYMSKLSNAYTKYFNVRHNRNGRLFQSSYQSIEVKEP
;
A
#
# COMPACT_ATOMS: atom_id res chain seq x y z
N MET A 1 13.03 20.71 -10.81
CA MET A 1 12.53 20.85 -12.21
C MET A 1 11.94 19.49 -12.58
N ARG A 2 10.62 19.29 -12.59
CA ARG A 2 9.65 20.11 -13.32
C ARG A 2 8.32 20.24 -12.57
N GLU A 3 8.10 21.44 -12.04
CA GLU A 3 6.86 22.21 -12.21
C GLU A 3 5.47 21.56 -12.05
N TYR A 4 5.27 20.64 -11.11
CA TYR A 4 3.93 20.11 -10.77
C TYR A 4 3.42 20.47 -9.36
N LEU A 5 4.07 21.41 -8.66
CA LEU A 5 3.54 22.01 -7.42
C LEU A 5 2.47 23.09 -7.69
N LYS A 6 1.88 23.11 -8.88
CA LYS A 6 0.79 24.02 -9.21
C LYS A 6 -0.51 23.38 -8.74
N GLU A 7 -1.06 23.98 -7.68
CA GLU A 7 -2.41 23.77 -7.11
C GLU A 7 -2.50 22.69 -6.03
N SER A 8 -1.92 23.01 -4.85
CA SER A 8 -2.15 22.43 -3.52
C SER A 8 -2.83 21.06 -3.47
N LYS A 9 -2.05 19.98 -3.64
CA LYS A 9 -2.50 18.64 -3.23
C LYS A 9 -2.09 18.41 -1.78
N THR A 10 -2.97 18.79 -0.84
CA THR A 10 -2.70 18.68 0.60
C THR A 10 -2.33 17.25 1.01
N PRO A 11 -1.20 17.03 1.69
CA PRO A 11 -0.83 15.71 2.16
C PRO A 11 -1.66 15.29 3.38
N PHE A 12 -2.00 14.01 3.44
CA PHE A 12 -2.72 13.39 4.55
C PHE A 12 -1.85 12.34 5.23
N HIS A 13 -1.77 12.41 6.56
CA HIS A 13 -1.27 11.32 7.36
C HIS A 13 -2.32 10.22 7.44
N VAL A 14 -2.06 9.09 6.81
CA VAL A 14 -2.96 7.95 6.70
C VAL A 14 -2.38 6.77 7.44
N TYR A 15 -3.16 6.12 8.30
CA TYR A 15 -2.66 5.01 9.10
C TYR A 15 -3.73 3.97 9.42
N ASN A 16 -3.28 2.75 9.69
CA ASN A 16 -4.12 1.68 10.24
C ASN A 16 -3.28 0.70 11.05
N ARG A 17 -3.95 -0.10 11.88
CA ARG A 17 -3.32 -1.06 12.80
C ARG A 17 -4.07 -2.38 12.84
N GLY A 18 -3.35 -3.44 13.20
CA GLY A 18 -3.94 -4.75 13.44
C GLY A 18 -4.97 -4.75 14.56
N THR A 19 -6.03 -5.56 14.41
CA THR A 19 -7.00 -5.84 15.47
C THR A 19 -6.29 -6.34 16.72
N GLU A 20 -6.71 -5.89 17.91
CA GLU A 20 -6.11 -6.31 19.19
C GLU A 20 -4.58 -6.08 19.26
N LYS A 21 -4.07 -5.09 18.52
CA LYS A 21 -2.62 -4.80 18.38
C LYS A 21 -1.80 -5.94 17.78
N ARG A 22 -2.44 -6.90 17.12
CA ARG A 22 -1.83 -8.03 16.42
C ARG A 22 -0.77 -7.56 15.41
N LEU A 23 0.29 -8.35 15.28
CA LEU A 23 1.26 -8.21 14.20
C LEU A 23 0.58 -8.40 12.85
N ILE A 24 0.65 -7.38 12.00
CA ILE A 24 0.24 -7.45 10.60
C ILE A 24 1.40 -7.89 9.71
N PHE A 25 2.64 -7.78 10.19
CA PHE A 25 3.85 -8.34 9.57
C PHE A 25 4.53 -9.28 10.57
N THR A 26 4.57 -10.57 10.23
CA THR A 26 5.12 -11.66 11.05
C THR A 26 6.47 -12.17 10.53
N ASP A 27 6.79 -11.89 9.27
CA ASP A 27 8.07 -12.20 8.65
C ASP A 27 8.41 -11.22 7.54
N TYR A 28 9.64 -11.30 7.02
CA TYR A 28 10.15 -10.44 5.95
C TYR A 28 9.33 -10.53 4.65
N ALA A 29 8.80 -11.71 4.30
CA ALA A 29 8.04 -11.87 3.06
C ALA A 29 6.70 -11.09 3.12
N GLU A 30 6.13 -10.94 4.32
CA GLU A 30 4.93 -10.13 4.50
C GLU A 30 5.19 -8.62 4.34
N TYR A 31 6.37 -8.14 4.75
CA TYR A 31 6.81 -6.77 4.43
C TYR A 31 6.99 -6.59 2.92
N CYS A 32 7.69 -7.52 2.25
CA CYS A 32 7.88 -7.49 0.79
C CYS A 32 6.54 -7.50 0.05
N ARG A 33 5.62 -8.38 0.46
CA ARG A 33 4.26 -8.43 -0.09
C ARG A 33 3.55 -7.10 0.08
N PHE A 34 3.65 -6.49 1.26
CA PHE A 34 2.98 -5.23 1.55
C PHE A 34 3.58 -4.07 0.73
N LEU A 35 4.90 -3.99 0.58
CA LEU A 35 5.58 -3.02 -0.29
C LEU A 35 5.14 -3.17 -1.76
N PHE A 36 5.09 -4.40 -2.26
CA PHE A 36 4.58 -4.66 -3.60
C PHE A 36 3.12 -4.20 -3.75
N LEU A 37 2.27 -4.51 -2.77
CA LEU A 37 0.88 -4.05 -2.77
C LEU A 37 0.77 -2.52 -2.67
N MET A 38 1.64 -1.87 -1.90
CA MET A 38 1.69 -0.42 -1.78
C MET A 38 1.92 0.22 -3.15
N TRP A 39 2.82 -0.34 -3.95
CA TRP A 39 3.13 0.12 -5.30
C TRP A 39 1.97 -0.18 -6.27
N VAL A 40 1.54 -1.44 -6.38
CA VAL A 40 0.59 -1.86 -7.42
C VAL A 40 -0.81 -1.27 -7.21
N CYS A 41 -1.27 -1.15 -5.96
CA CYS A 41 -2.61 -0.64 -5.67
C CYS A 41 -2.79 0.83 -6.06
N ARG A 42 -1.70 1.57 -6.33
CA ARG A 42 -1.75 2.93 -6.88
C ARG A 42 -2.29 2.94 -8.30
N ILE A 43 -1.93 1.95 -9.12
CA ILE A 43 -2.15 1.98 -10.59
C ILE A 43 -2.99 0.81 -11.10
N GLY A 44 -3.23 -0.20 -10.27
CA GLY A 44 -3.78 -1.47 -10.75
C GLY A 44 -4.01 -2.47 -9.63
N ARG A 45 -3.87 -3.75 -9.95
CA ARG A 45 -4.09 -4.87 -9.01
C ARG A 45 -3.03 -5.95 -9.16
N PRO A 46 -2.70 -6.67 -8.08
CA PRO A 46 -1.81 -7.83 -8.17
C PRO A 46 -2.44 -8.94 -8.99
N GLU A 47 -1.63 -9.68 -9.75
CA GLU A 47 -2.07 -10.92 -10.38
C GLU A 47 -2.31 -12.02 -9.35
N GLY A 48 -3.25 -12.92 -9.65
CA GLY A 48 -3.66 -13.99 -8.73
C GLY A 48 -2.57 -15.02 -8.43
N HIS A 49 -1.54 -15.09 -9.26
CA HIS A 49 -0.48 -16.11 -9.21
C HIS A 49 0.73 -15.73 -8.34
N ILE A 50 0.70 -14.59 -7.65
CA ILE A 50 1.82 -14.20 -6.79
C ILE A 50 1.74 -14.98 -5.47
N SER A 51 1.97 -16.28 -5.54
CA SER A 51 2.16 -17.15 -4.38
C SER A 51 3.64 -17.46 -4.15
N ASP A 52 4.50 -17.23 -5.15
CA ASP A 52 5.94 -17.40 -4.99
C ASP A 52 6.51 -16.32 -4.07
N ARG A 53 7.28 -16.77 -3.09
CA ARG A 53 7.97 -15.90 -2.13
C ARG A 53 9.08 -15.10 -2.80
N ASN A 54 9.73 -15.66 -3.83
CA ASN A 54 10.83 -14.98 -4.53
C ASN A 54 10.31 -13.80 -5.36
N ASP A 55 9.19 -13.98 -6.08
CA ASP A 55 8.57 -12.91 -6.87
C ASP A 55 8.29 -11.64 -6.05
N VAL A 56 7.78 -11.79 -4.83
CA VAL A 56 7.47 -10.64 -3.97
C VAL A 56 8.72 -9.98 -3.39
N ILE A 57 9.78 -10.76 -3.14
CA ILE A 57 11.06 -10.23 -2.65
C ILE A 57 11.72 -9.44 -3.76
N GLU A 58 11.83 -10.01 -4.96
CA GLU A 58 12.38 -9.33 -6.14
C GLU A 58 11.59 -8.06 -6.48
N ALA A 59 10.25 -8.12 -6.41
CA ALA A 59 9.42 -6.95 -6.60
C ALA A 59 9.68 -5.86 -5.56
N ALA A 60 9.83 -6.23 -4.28
CA ALA A 60 10.13 -5.27 -3.22
C ALA A 60 11.51 -4.63 -3.40
N GLU A 61 12.53 -5.41 -3.76
CA GLU A 61 13.88 -4.92 -4.04
C GLU A 61 13.91 -3.97 -5.24
N ALA A 62 13.18 -4.28 -6.31
CA ALA A 62 13.01 -3.39 -7.46
C ALA A 62 12.38 -2.06 -7.03
N ILE A 63 11.26 -2.11 -6.29
CA ILE A 63 10.56 -0.91 -5.80
C ILE A 63 11.48 -0.04 -4.93
N LEU A 64 12.22 -0.65 -4.00
CA LEU A 64 13.16 0.08 -3.13
C LEU A 64 14.34 0.69 -3.91
N SER A 65 14.68 0.10 -5.06
CA SER A 65 15.70 0.61 -5.97
C SER A 65 15.17 1.63 -6.98
N GLY A 66 13.89 2.01 -6.90
CA GLY A 66 13.24 2.94 -7.82
C GLY A 66 12.95 2.35 -9.20
N ILE A 67 12.86 1.02 -9.29
CA ILE A 67 12.56 0.27 -10.52
C ILE A 67 11.15 -0.31 -10.41
N ASP A 68 10.40 -0.29 -11.51
CA ASP A 68 9.09 -0.92 -11.56
C ASP A 68 9.22 -2.46 -11.42
N PRO A 69 8.34 -3.10 -10.62
CA PRO A 69 8.34 -4.55 -10.48
C PRO A 69 7.97 -5.22 -11.80
N ASN A 70 8.30 -6.51 -11.93
CA ASN A 70 8.01 -7.30 -13.13
C ASN A 70 6.54 -7.18 -13.54
N SER A 71 6.29 -6.75 -14.78
CA SER A 71 4.94 -6.49 -15.29
C SER A 71 4.04 -7.72 -15.34
N LYS A 72 4.60 -8.94 -15.28
CA LYS A 72 3.81 -10.18 -15.15
C LYS A 72 3.11 -10.32 -13.79
N LEU A 73 3.55 -9.57 -12.78
CA LEU A 73 3.01 -9.66 -11.42
C LEU A 73 1.75 -8.81 -11.23
N TYR A 74 1.38 -7.95 -12.20
CA TYR A 74 0.21 -7.07 -12.03
C TYR A 74 -0.48 -6.73 -13.33
N SER A 75 -1.76 -6.37 -13.21
CA SER A 75 -2.51 -5.69 -14.27
C SER A 75 -2.58 -4.20 -13.95
N LYS A 76 -2.16 -3.36 -14.91
CA LYS A 76 -2.38 -1.91 -14.87
C LYS A 76 -3.85 -1.63 -15.21
N GLU A 77 -4.53 -0.84 -14.38
CA GLU A 77 -5.96 -0.49 -14.55
C GLU A 77 -6.16 1.01 -14.77
N ALA A 78 -5.16 1.84 -14.47
CA ALA A 78 -5.20 3.28 -14.62
C ALA A 78 -3.85 3.80 -15.13
N GLU A 79 -3.88 4.81 -16.00
CA GLU A 79 -2.66 5.49 -16.48
C GLU A 79 -2.00 6.31 -15.39
N GLU A 80 -2.81 7.07 -14.65
CA GLU A 80 -2.38 7.88 -13.52
C GLU A 80 -2.52 7.09 -12.20
N PRO A 81 -1.57 7.20 -11.26
CA PRO A 81 -1.72 6.62 -9.94
C PRO A 81 -2.90 7.27 -9.20
N LEU A 82 -3.48 6.56 -8.25
CA LEU A 82 -4.55 7.06 -7.34
C LEU A 82 -4.01 8.01 -6.26
N VAL A 83 -2.77 7.80 -5.85
CA VAL A 83 -2.06 8.57 -4.83
C VAL A 83 -0.58 8.63 -5.13
N ASP A 84 0.07 9.68 -4.63
CA ASP A 84 1.52 9.76 -4.51
C ASP A 84 1.94 9.60 -3.04
N PHE A 85 3.08 8.94 -2.85
CA PHE A 85 3.70 8.78 -1.54
C PHE A 85 4.71 9.90 -1.32
N VAL A 86 4.53 10.64 -0.22
CA VAL A 86 5.54 11.58 0.28
C VAL A 86 6.48 10.86 1.24
N SER A 87 5.93 10.03 2.13
CA SER A 87 6.69 9.16 3.03
C SER A 87 5.84 7.97 3.49
N TRP A 88 6.50 6.98 4.07
CA TRP A 88 5.85 5.80 4.65
C TRP A 88 6.71 5.19 5.77
N ASN A 89 6.05 4.52 6.71
CA ASN A 89 6.67 3.72 7.77
C ASN A 89 5.86 2.45 8.01
N LEU A 90 6.55 1.30 8.16
CA LEU A 90 5.95 -0.01 8.36
C LEU A 90 6.40 -0.60 9.69
N GLU A 91 5.53 -0.59 10.69
CA GLU A 91 5.77 -1.21 11.99
C GLU A 91 5.10 -2.58 12.06
N PRO A 92 5.60 -3.52 12.87
CA PRO A 92 5.09 -4.90 12.90
C PRO A 92 3.57 -5.04 13.05
N ASN A 93 2.90 -4.12 13.75
CA ASN A 93 1.44 -4.14 13.95
C ASN A 93 0.66 -2.96 13.36
N HIS A 94 1.32 -2.03 12.65
CA HIS A 94 0.66 -0.87 12.06
C HIS A 94 1.49 -0.22 10.95
N PHE A 95 0.89 0.64 10.15
CA PHE A 95 1.61 1.44 9.16
C PHE A 95 1.19 2.89 9.23
N HIS A 96 2.07 3.78 8.79
CA HIS A 96 1.82 5.20 8.62
C HIS A 96 2.27 5.63 7.22
N PHE A 97 1.43 6.35 6.51
CA PHE A 97 1.73 6.93 5.20
C PHE A 97 1.50 8.42 5.24
N LEU A 98 2.27 9.15 4.45
CA LEU A 98 1.96 10.52 4.07
C LEU A 98 1.60 10.50 2.58
N LEU A 99 0.31 10.64 2.29
CA LEU A 99 -0.24 10.46 0.95
C LEU A 99 -0.78 11.76 0.39
N VAL A 100 -0.62 11.92 -0.91
CA VAL A 100 -1.21 12.99 -1.68
C VAL A 100 -2.17 12.38 -2.68
N SER A 101 -3.43 12.82 -2.68
CA SER A 101 -4.41 12.35 -3.66
C SER A 101 -4.11 12.96 -5.02
N THR A 102 -3.99 12.13 -6.05
CA THR A 102 -3.73 12.57 -7.43
C THR A 102 -5.00 12.67 -8.25
N VAL A 103 -6.06 12.00 -7.80
CA VAL A 103 -7.42 12.02 -8.36
C VAL A 103 -8.44 12.23 -7.24
N GLU A 104 -9.66 12.60 -7.59
CA GLU A 104 -10.75 12.74 -6.61
C GLU A 104 -11.05 11.40 -5.91
N GLY A 105 -11.05 11.44 -4.57
CA GLY A 105 -11.23 10.26 -3.73
C GLY A 105 -10.10 9.23 -3.82
N GLY A 106 -8.93 9.61 -4.36
CA GLY A 106 -7.79 8.73 -4.60
C GLY A 106 -7.32 7.97 -3.37
N ILE A 107 -7.16 8.66 -2.23
CA ILE A 107 -6.76 8.04 -0.95
C ILE A 107 -7.77 6.96 -0.50
N ALA A 108 -9.07 7.24 -0.57
CA ALA A 108 -10.10 6.28 -0.15
C ALA A 108 -10.11 5.04 -1.04
N LYS A 109 -10.03 5.23 -2.36
CA LYS A 109 -9.94 4.13 -3.34
C LYS A 109 -8.67 3.31 -3.12
N TYR A 110 -7.53 3.98 -2.96
CA TYR A 110 -6.24 3.36 -2.70
C TYR A 110 -6.24 2.51 -1.43
N MET A 111 -6.68 3.09 -0.31
CA MET A 111 -6.69 2.40 0.98
C MET A 111 -7.65 1.21 0.99
N SER A 112 -8.77 1.29 0.27
CA SER A 112 -9.67 0.15 0.05
C SER A 112 -8.96 -0.98 -0.70
N LYS A 113 -8.28 -0.66 -1.82
CA LYS A 113 -7.53 -1.66 -2.61
C LYS A 113 -6.43 -2.33 -1.78
N LEU A 114 -5.57 -1.53 -1.14
CA LEU A 114 -4.46 -2.02 -0.33
C LEU A 114 -4.93 -2.88 0.85
N SER A 115 -5.87 -2.38 1.66
CA SER A 115 -6.31 -3.07 2.88
C SER A 115 -7.00 -4.38 2.56
N ASN A 116 -7.81 -4.42 1.50
CA ASN A 116 -8.52 -5.63 1.08
C ASN A 116 -7.56 -6.68 0.50
N ALA A 117 -6.66 -6.27 -0.40
CA ALA A 117 -5.68 -7.17 -1.00
C ALA A 117 -4.78 -7.80 0.07
N TYR A 118 -4.31 -6.99 1.02
CA TYR A 118 -3.45 -7.48 2.07
C TYR A 118 -4.17 -8.36 3.10
N THR A 119 -5.37 -7.96 3.54
CA THR A 119 -6.18 -8.78 4.45
C THR A 119 -6.48 -10.14 3.84
N LYS A 120 -6.82 -10.20 2.54
CA LYS A 120 -7.03 -11.47 1.83
C LYS A 120 -5.78 -12.33 1.83
N TYR A 121 -4.63 -11.77 1.46
CA TYR A 121 -3.34 -12.47 1.49
C TYR A 121 -3.00 -13.02 2.89
N PHE A 122 -3.06 -12.16 3.90
CA PHE A 122 -2.69 -12.50 5.27
C PHE A 122 -3.60 -13.61 5.81
N ASN A 123 -4.91 -13.49 5.58
CA ASN A 123 -5.87 -14.50 6.01
C ASN A 123 -5.60 -15.86 5.36
N VAL A 124 -5.35 -15.90 4.05
CA VAL A 124 -5.00 -17.15 3.36
C VAL A 124 -3.70 -17.75 3.91
N ARG A 125 -2.64 -16.93 4.05
CA ARG A 125 -1.33 -17.39 4.53
C ARG A 125 -1.38 -17.97 5.95
N HIS A 126 -2.15 -17.33 6.83
CA HIS A 126 -2.24 -17.71 8.25
C HIS A 126 -3.41 -18.67 8.55
N ASN A 127 -4.12 -19.16 7.53
CA ASN A 127 -5.34 -19.97 7.68
C ASN A 127 -6.37 -19.32 8.62
N ARG A 128 -6.60 -18.01 8.42
CA ARG A 128 -7.50 -17.17 9.21
C ARG A 128 -8.65 -16.67 8.34
N ASN A 129 -9.71 -16.21 9.02
CA ASN A 129 -10.81 -15.48 8.41
C ASN A 129 -11.11 -14.21 9.23
N GLY A 130 -11.81 -13.26 8.61
CA GLY A 130 -12.27 -12.03 9.25
C GLY A 130 -11.35 -10.83 9.06
N ARG A 131 -11.52 -9.81 9.92
CA ARG A 131 -10.82 -8.52 9.82
C ARG A 131 -9.39 -8.62 10.32
N LEU A 132 -8.43 -8.16 9.51
CA LEU A 132 -7.05 -7.97 9.94
C LEU A 132 -6.86 -6.63 10.66
N PHE A 133 -7.40 -5.54 10.09
CA PHE A 133 -7.28 -4.19 10.63
C PHE A 133 -8.42 -3.84 11.58
N GLN A 134 -8.13 -2.99 12.57
CA GLN A 134 -9.08 -2.63 13.63
C GLN A 134 -10.31 -1.88 13.12
N SER A 135 -10.12 -1.03 12.11
CA SER A 135 -11.18 -0.22 11.50
C SER A 135 -10.87 0.06 10.03
N SER A 136 -11.70 0.89 9.40
CA SER A 136 -11.25 1.67 8.24
C SER A 136 -9.97 2.44 8.60
N TYR A 137 -9.18 2.78 7.59
CA TYR A 137 -8.01 3.64 7.80
C TYR A 137 -8.44 4.96 8.46
N GLN A 138 -7.53 5.54 9.22
CA GLN A 138 -7.65 6.88 9.76
C GLN A 138 -6.86 7.84 8.86
N SER A 139 -7.33 9.06 8.70
CA SER A 139 -6.64 10.09 7.92
C SER A 139 -6.74 11.45 8.60
N ILE A 140 -5.60 12.13 8.71
CA ILE A 140 -5.50 13.48 9.26
C ILE A 140 -4.83 14.36 8.20
N GLU A 141 -5.46 15.47 7.87
CA GLU A 141 -4.86 16.48 6.98
C GLU A 141 -3.62 17.07 7.65
N VAL A 142 -2.49 17.11 6.94
CA VAL A 142 -1.28 17.76 7.43
C VAL A 142 -1.35 19.23 7.07
N LYS A 143 -1.48 20.06 8.10
CA LYS A 143 -1.47 21.52 7.96
C LYS A 143 -0.04 22.02 7.91
N GLU A 144 0.20 23.05 7.10
CA GLU A 144 1.42 23.84 7.26
C GLU A 144 1.43 24.48 8.66
N PRO A 145 2.60 24.51 9.32
CA PRO A 145 2.75 25.10 10.65
C PRO A 145 2.46 26.61 10.67
#